data_AF-A0A2D7S5I8-F1
#
_entry.id   AF-A0A2D7S5I8-F1
#
_cell.length_a   1.000
_cell.length_b   1.000
_cell.length_c   1.000
_cell.angle_alpha   90.00
_cell.angle_beta   90.00
_cell.angle_gamma   90.00
#
_symmetry.space_group_name_H-M   'P 1'
#
loop_
_entity.id
_entity.type
_entity.pdbx_description
1 polymer ?
#
loop_
_entity_poly.entity_id
_entity_poly.type
_entity_poly.pdbx_seq_one_letter_code
_entity_poly.pdbx_strand_id
1 'polypeptide(L)'
;MAAIKNKSASTSTKLHVIHHLEYKKSKKTKLKVNNKKNSKKSNKFIWNLKLVIVSFYDEFIYFKNINKIINKYHNHGLIVIFDRYIYDRHIDLKINKRNKISIFFTKLSCILLKKPTLTFILNDDSQKIYSRNKEYKISEIREYKKSIINLCDALSIKYELVDLNNRDTTELSDYIINKINAKLYNF
;
A
#
# COMPACT_ATOMS: atom_id res chain seq x y z
N MET A 1 23.65 44.59 -24.97
CA MET A 1 22.91 43.43 -25.48
C MET A 1 23.09 42.28 -24.50
N ALA A 2 21.98 41.80 -23.95
CA ALA A 2 21.94 40.84 -22.86
C ALA A 2 22.35 39.41 -23.29
N ALA A 3 22.87 38.68 -22.30
CA ALA A 3 23.36 37.32 -22.38
C ALA A 3 22.29 36.28 -22.77
N ILE A 4 22.70 35.22 -23.47
CA ILE A 4 22.01 33.92 -23.39
C ILE A 4 23.07 32.85 -23.09
N LYS A 5 23.14 32.52 -21.81
CA LYS A 5 23.92 31.44 -21.23
C LYS A 5 23.09 30.16 -21.43
N ASN A 6 23.47 29.32 -22.39
CA ASN A 6 22.84 28.00 -22.56
C ASN A 6 23.14 27.13 -21.34
N LYS A 7 22.19 27.13 -20.40
CA LYS A 7 22.20 26.26 -19.24
C LYS A 7 21.49 24.97 -19.64
N SER A 8 22.27 23.97 -20.03
CA SER A 8 21.81 22.59 -20.15
C SER A 8 21.34 22.11 -18.78
N ALA A 9 20.03 22.19 -18.55
CA ALA A 9 19.40 21.63 -17.37
C ALA A 9 19.36 20.11 -17.51
N SER A 10 20.43 19.46 -17.08
CA SER A 10 20.40 18.05 -16.66
C SER A 10 19.39 17.94 -15.51
N THR A 11 18.14 17.60 -15.83
CA THR A 11 17.10 17.27 -14.85
C THR A 11 17.44 15.95 -14.20
N SER A 12 18.31 16.01 -13.18
CA SER A 12 18.55 14.90 -12.28
C SER A 12 17.22 14.52 -11.63
N THR A 13 16.57 13.47 -12.12
CA THR A 13 15.31 12.97 -11.57
C THR A 13 15.63 12.40 -10.20
N LYS A 14 15.33 13.17 -9.13
CA LYS A 14 15.54 12.71 -7.77
C LYS A 14 14.55 11.59 -7.45
N LEU A 15 15.04 10.36 -7.41
CA LEU A 15 14.29 9.19 -6.96
C LEU A 15 14.08 9.30 -5.44
N HIS A 16 12.83 9.47 -5.00
CA HIS A 16 12.47 9.36 -3.59
C HIS A 16 11.76 8.04 -3.36
N VAL A 17 12.51 7.06 -2.86
CA VAL A 17 11.95 5.81 -2.35
C VAL A 17 11.37 6.07 -0.96
N ILE A 18 10.05 5.93 -0.81
CA ILE A 18 9.39 6.06 0.49
C ILE A 18 8.98 4.65 0.93
N HIS A 19 9.71 4.09 1.89
CA HIS A 19 9.31 2.84 2.54
C HIS A 19 8.13 3.12 3.49
N HIS A 20 6.99 2.49 3.22
CA HIS A 20 5.76 2.65 4.00
C HIS A 20 5.87 2.05 5.44
N LEU A 21 6.96 1.35 5.76
CA LEU A 21 7.12 0.66 7.04
C LEU A 21 7.60 1.54 8.22
N GLU A 22 7.99 2.80 8.01
CA GLU A 22 8.43 3.66 9.13
C GLU A 22 7.32 4.02 10.14
N TYR A 23 6.05 3.71 9.85
CA TYR A 23 4.94 4.02 10.76
C TYR A 23 4.78 3.02 11.93
N LYS A 24 5.49 1.88 11.96
CA LYS A 24 5.39 0.90 13.07
C LYS A 24 6.24 1.24 14.31
N LYS A 25 6.54 2.53 14.56
CA LYS A 25 7.08 3.04 15.84
C LYS A 25 6.08 3.92 16.61
N SER A 26 4.78 3.71 16.49
CA SER A 26 3.81 4.30 17.43
C SER A 26 3.35 3.27 18.47
N LYS A 27 3.93 3.39 19.68
CA LYS A 27 3.48 2.84 20.98
C LYS A 27 2.63 1.56 20.92
N LYS A 28 3.25 0.40 21.18
CA LYS A 28 2.57 -0.68 21.91
C LYS A 28 2.15 -0.12 23.27
N THR A 29 0.99 0.51 23.36
CA THR A 29 0.29 0.65 24.63
C THR A 29 -0.09 -0.77 25.05
N LYS A 30 0.79 -1.40 25.83
CA LYS A 30 0.43 -2.52 26.68
C LYS A 30 -0.66 -1.98 27.62
N LEU A 31 -1.92 -2.15 27.24
CA LEU A 31 -3.03 -2.00 28.17
C LEU A 31 -2.83 -3.10 29.22
N LYS A 32 -2.19 -2.75 30.34
CA LYS A 32 -2.23 -3.56 31.56
C LYS A 32 -3.70 -3.66 31.95
N VAL A 33 -4.28 -4.83 31.71
CA VAL A 33 -5.60 -5.19 32.23
C VAL A 33 -5.45 -5.32 33.74
N ASN A 34 -5.64 -4.22 34.45
CA ASN A 34 -5.82 -4.26 35.90
C ASN A 34 -7.20 -4.88 36.15
N ASN A 35 -7.21 -6.13 36.62
CA ASN A 35 -8.38 -6.82 37.15
C ASN A 35 -8.87 -6.12 38.42
N LYS A 36 -9.56 -4.98 38.27
CA LYS A 36 -10.49 -4.50 39.30
C LYS A 36 -11.88 -4.97 38.92
N LYS A 37 -12.34 -6.02 39.62
CA LYS A 37 -13.73 -6.45 39.68
C LYS A 37 -14.56 -5.26 40.19
N ASN A 38 -15.14 -4.49 39.27
CA ASN A 38 -16.22 -3.56 39.58
C ASN A 38 -17.29 -3.70 38.50
N SER A 39 -18.43 -4.22 38.94
CA SER A 39 -19.69 -4.33 38.24
C SER A 39 -20.16 -2.96 37.76
N LYS A 40 -19.87 -2.62 36.50
CA LYS A 40 -20.65 -1.64 35.77
C LYS A 40 -21.08 -2.30 34.48
N LYS A 41 -22.40 -2.40 34.25
CA LYS A 41 -23.01 -2.59 32.93
C LYS A 41 -22.59 -1.40 32.05
N SER A 42 -21.32 -1.32 31.68
CA SER A 42 -20.80 -0.26 30.84
C SER A 42 -21.37 -0.49 29.45
N ASN A 43 -22.07 0.50 28.93
CA ASN A 43 -22.71 0.52 27.61
C ASN A 43 -21.80 -0.10 26.54
N LYS A 44 -22.02 -1.39 26.23
CA LYS A 44 -21.35 -2.11 25.13
C LYS A 44 -21.43 -1.30 23.82
N PHE A 45 -22.50 -0.53 23.66
CA PHE A 45 -22.72 0.39 22.56
C PHE A 45 -21.62 1.48 22.43
N ILE A 46 -21.30 2.19 23.51
CA ILE A 46 -20.27 3.26 23.49
C ILE A 46 -18.89 2.69 23.18
N TRP A 47 -18.60 1.49 23.72
CA TRP A 47 -17.32 0.82 23.46
C TRP A 47 -17.19 0.37 22.00
N ASN A 48 -18.25 -0.20 21.43
CA ASN A 48 -18.29 -0.56 20.01
C ASN A 48 -18.16 0.67 19.09
N LEU A 49 -18.83 1.78 19.42
CA LEU A 49 -18.73 3.03 18.67
C LEU A 49 -17.31 3.59 18.68
N LYS A 50 -16.63 3.54 19.83
CA LYS A 50 -15.23 3.98 19.95
C LYS A 50 -14.30 3.16 19.05
N LEU A 51 -14.48 1.84 18.98
CA LEU A 51 -13.68 0.98 18.09
C LEU A 51 -13.92 1.31 16.61
N VAL A 52 -15.17 1.61 16.23
CA VAL A 52 -15.50 2.05 14.86
C VAL A 52 -14.81 3.37 14.52
N ILE A 53 -14.88 4.37 15.41
CA ILE A 53 -14.27 5.68 15.20
C ILE A 53 -12.75 5.56 15.06
N VAL A 54 -12.09 4.78 15.92
CA VAL A 54 -10.64 4.56 15.84
C VAL A 54 -10.28 3.87 14.53
N SER A 55 -11.01 2.82 14.15
CA SER A 55 -10.76 2.10 12.90
C SER A 55 -10.95 3.00 11.68
N PHE A 56 -11.93 3.89 11.71
CA PHE A 56 -12.14 4.88 10.65
C PHE A 56 -10.99 5.89 10.58
N TYR A 57 -10.58 6.41 11.74
CA TYR A 57 -9.51 7.41 11.84
C TYR A 57 -8.18 6.88 11.28
N ASP A 58 -7.84 5.62 11.57
CA ASP A 58 -6.62 4.98 11.05
C ASP A 58 -6.63 4.89 9.52
N GLU A 59 -7.73 4.44 8.91
CA GLU A 59 -7.84 4.35 7.45
C GLU A 59 -7.87 5.74 6.79
N PHE A 60 -8.48 6.72 7.44
CA PHE A 60 -8.49 8.10 6.96
C PHE A 60 -7.10 8.73 6.98
N ILE A 61 -6.32 8.50 8.06
CA ILE A 61 -4.91 8.94 8.11
C ILE A 61 -4.12 8.30 6.98
N TYR A 62 -4.27 7.00 6.78
CA TYR A 62 -3.57 6.26 5.73
C TYR A 62 -3.86 6.88 4.34
N PHE A 63 -5.15 7.09 4.02
CA PHE A 63 -5.58 7.76 2.79
C PHE A 63 -4.98 9.17 2.64
N LYS A 64 -5.04 9.99 3.71
CA LYS A 64 -4.50 11.36 3.70
C LYS A 64 -2.99 11.36 3.47
N ASN A 65 -2.26 10.41 4.04
CA ASN A 65 -0.81 10.30 3.89
C ASN A 65 -0.42 9.95 2.45
N ILE A 66 -1.09 8.97 1.83
CA ILE A 66 -0.84 8.64 0.42
C ILE A 66 -1.12 9.86 -0.47
N ASN A 67 -2.27 10.51 -0.29
CA ASN A 67 -2.60 11.72 -1.05
C ASN A 67 -1.58 12.84 -0.86
N LYS A 68 -1.12 13.06 0.38
CA LYS A 68 -0.08 14.06 0.68
C LYS A 68 1.21 13.75 -0.08
N ILE A 69 1.65 12.48 -0.12
CA ILE A 69 2.84 12.07 -0.86
C ILE A 69 2.66 12.29 -2.36
N ILE A 70 1.53 11.86 -2.92
CA ILE A 70 1.22 12.04 -4.35
C ILE A 70 1.21 13.52 -4.72
N ASN A 71 0.52 14.35 -3.95
CA ASN A 71 0.44 15.78 -4.23
C ASN A 71 1.79 16.49 -4.07
N LYS A 72 2.58 16.11 -3.07
CA LYS A 72 3.87 16.75 -2.79
C LYS A 72 4.97 16.37 -3.78
N TYR A 73 4.98 15.13 -4.28
CA TYR A 73 6.10 14.64 -5.08
C TYR A 73 5.67 14.31 -6.52
N HIS A 74 4.64 13.49 -6.70
CA HIS A 74 4.25 13.06 -8.03
C HIS A 74 3.71 14.21 -8.89
N ASN A 75 2.87 15.09 -8.33
CA ASN A 75 2.34 16.23 -9.08
C ASN A 75 3.42 17.29 -9.42
N HIS A 76 4.60 17.20 -8.80
CA HIS A 76 5.77 18.02 -9.12
C HIS A 76 6.74 17.33 -10.10
N GLY A 77 6.32 16.25 -10.77
CA GLY A 77 7.11 15.55 -11.78
C GLY A 77 8.13 14.56 -11.22
N LEU A 78 8.07 14.23 -9.92
CA LEU A 78 8.95 13.22 -9.34
C LEU A 78 8.34 11.82 -9.43
N ILE A 79 9.21 10.81 -9.51
CA ILE A 79 8.84 9.41 -9.44
C ILE A 79 8.63 9.04 -7.97
N VAL A 80 7.47 8.46 -7.67
CA VAL A 80 7.13 7.95 -6.34
C VAL A 80 6.90 6.45 -6.45
N ILE A 81 7.66 5.67 -5.68
CA ILE A 81 7.52 4.22 -5.61
C ILE A 81 6.88 3.87 -4.26
N PHE A 82 5.81 3.08 -4.30
CA PHE A 82 5.13 2.58 -3.10
C PHE A 82 5.42 1.09 -2.92
N ASP A 83 6.06 0.73 -1.81
CA ASP A 83 6.19 -0.66 -1.35
C ASP A 83 4.87 -1.11 -0.72
N ARG A 84 3.92 -1.46 -1.60
CA ARG A 84 2.47 -1.67 -1.36
C ARG A 84 1.66 -0.38 -1.37
N TYR A 85 0.53 -0.45 -2.04
CA TYR A 85 -0.41 0.66 -2.21
C TYR A 85 -1.73 0.38 -1.47
N ILE A 86 -2.71 1.30 -1.52
CA ILE A 86 -4.01 1.17 -0.83
C ILE A 86 -4.75 -0.15 -1.16
N TYR A 87 -4.49 -0.71 -2.35
CA TYR A 87 -5.09 -1.96 -2.81
C TYR A 87 -4.70 -3.13 -1.90
N ASP A 88 -3.44 -3.21 -1.50
CA ASP A 88 -2.92 -4.23 -0.59
C ASP A 88 -3.64 -4.17 0.76
N ARG A 89 -3.80 -2.95 1.30
CA ARG A 89 -4.53 -2.68 2.55
C ARG A 89 -5.99 -3.13 2.46
N HIS A 90 -6.68 -2.87 1.36
CA HIS A 90 -8.07 -3.31 1.19
C HIS A 90 -8.22 -4.84 1.19
N ILE A 91 -7.31 -5.54 0.50
CA ILE A 91 -7.32 -7.01 0.44
C ILE A 91 -6.96 -7.62 1.80
N ASP A 92 -5.95 -7.07 2.48
CA ASP A 92 -5.56 -7.44 3.85
C ASP A 92 -6.76 -7.37 4.82
N LEU A 93 -7.50 -6.26 4.81
CA LEU A 93 -8.68 -6.10 5.67
C LEU A 93 -9.79 -7.12 5.36
N LYS A 94 -9.97 -7.48 4.08
CA LYS A 94 -10.97 -8.47 3.66
C LYS A 94 -10.60 -9.88 4.12
N ILE A 95 -9.36 -10.31 3.87
CA ILE A 95 -8.90 -11.65 4.21
C ILE A 95 -8.88 -11.85 5.72
N ASN A 96 -8.40 -10.85 6.45
CA ASN A 96 -8.41 -10.85 7.91
C ASN A 96 -9.79 -10.58 8.54
N LYS A 97 -10.87 -10.56 7.74
CA LYS A 97 -12.26 -10.38 8.16
C LYS A 97 -12.45 -9.22 9.15
N ARG A 98 -11.77 -8.10 8.88
CA ARG A 98 -11.86 -6.89 9.69
C ARG A 98 -13.26 -6.28 9.58
N ASN A 99 -13.52 -5.26 10.38
CA ASN A 99 -14.81 -4.59 10.42
C ASN A 99 -15.26 -4.17 9.00
N LYS A 100 -16.50 -4.50 8.63
CA LYS A 100 -17.11 -4.17 7.33
C LYS A 100 -16.99 -2.68 7.00
N ILE A 101 -17.04 -1.83 8.01
CA ILE A 101 -16.89 -0.37 7.88
C ILE A 101 -15.50 -0.02 7.35
N SER A 102 -14.42 -0.57 7.91
CA SER A 102 -13.05 -0.35 7.42
C SER A 102 -12.86 -0.89 6.00
N ILE A 103 -13.47 -2.04 5.68
CA ILE A 103 -13.43 -2.61 4.33
C ILE A 103 -14.14 -1.67 3.34
N PHE A 104 -15.28 -1.10 3.71
CA PHE A 104 -16.01 -0.13 2.90
C PHE A 104 -15.20 1.14 2.66
N PHE A 105 -14.62 1.72 3.72
CA PHE A 105 -13.80 2.92 3.61
C PHE A 105 -12.55 2.71 2.75
N THR A 106 -11.83 1.62 2.96
CA THR A 106 -10.67 1.31 2.11
C THR A 106 -11.05 1.05 0.66
N LYS A 107 -12.22 0.44 0.39
CA LYS A 107 -12.75 0.32 -0.98
C LYS A 107 -12.97 1.70 -1.59
N LEU A 108 -13.59 2.62 -0.86
CA LEU A 108 -13.80 3.98 -1.33
C LEU A 108 -12.46 4.71 -1.56
N SER A 109 -11.48 4.54 -0.67
CA SER A 109 -10.13 5.05 -0.85
C SER A 109 -9.46 4.50 -2.11
N CYS A 110 -9.66 3.23 -2.46
CA CYS A 110 -9.14 2.66 -3.71
C CYS A 110 -9.69 3.34 -4.97
N ILE A 111 -10.93 3.83 -4.91
CA ILE A 111 -11.61 4.52 -6.01
C ILE A 111 -11.16 5.99 -6.08
N LEU A 112 -11.03 6.65 -4.94
CA LEU A 112 -10.74 8.08 -4.85
C LEU A 112 -9.25 8.43 -5.02
N LEU A 113 -8.34 7.54 -4.66
CA LEU A 113 -6.90 7.78 -4.81
C LEU A 113 -6.48 7.76 -6.29
N LYS A 114 -5.49 8.59 -6.62
CA LYS A 114 -4.90 8.62 -7.96
C LYS A 114 -4.34 7.24 -8.30
N LYS A 115 -4.80 6.68 -9.42
CA LYS A 115 -4.34 5.36 -9.89
C LYS A 115 -2.83 5.41 -10.20
N PRO A 116 -2.05 4.38 -9.83
CA PRO A 116 -0.64 4.29 -10.19
C PRO A 116 -0.44 4.26 -11.72
N THR A 117 0.61 4.91 -12.20
CA THR A 117 1.00 4.87 -13.62
C THR A 117 1.50 3.49 -14.05
N LEU A 118 2.21 2.82 -13.14
CA LEU A 118 2.69 1.46 -13.28
C LEU A 118 2.37 0.71 -11.98
N THR A 119 1.90 -0.53 -12.12
CA THR A 119 1.64 -1.44 -11.00
C THR A 119 2.31 -2.76 -11.32
N PHE A 120 3.11 -3.27 -10.38
CA PHE A 120 3.73 -4.59 -10.49
C PHE A 120 3.13 -5.49 -9.42
N ILE A 121 2.66 -6.67 -9.82
CA ILE A 121 2.22 -7.73 -8.91
C ILE A 121 3.29 -8.81 -8.96
N LEU A 122 4.07 -8.93 -7.89
CA LEU A 122 5.10 -9.95 -7.78
C LEU A 122 4.44 -11.29 -7.48
N ASN A 123 4.46 -12.20 -8.46
CA ASN A 123 3.82 -13.50 -8.39
C ASN A 123 4.85 -14.57 -8.01
N ASP A 124 4.65 -15.19 -6.85
CA ASP A 124 5.48 -16.30 -6.39
C ASP A 124 4.60 -17.49 -5.99
N ASP A 125 5.21 -18.67 -5.88
CA ASP A 125 4.53 -19.87 -5.45
C ASP A 125 4.05 -19.74 -3.99
N SER A 126 2.81 -20.17 -3.71
CA SER A 126 2.22 -20.00 -2.38
C SER A 126 2.91 -20.83 -1.31
N GLN A 127 3.51 -21.98 -1.66
CA GLN A 127 4.29 -22.78 -0.72
C GLN A 127 5.63 -22.09 -0.41
N LYS A 128 6.30 -21.54 -1.44
CA LYS A 128 7.54 -20.75 -1.27
C LYS A 128 7.31 -19.50 -0.40
N ILE A 129 6.23 -18.77 -0.63
CA ILE A 129 5.86 -17.61 0.21
C ILE A 129 5.64 -18.06 1.66
N TYR A 130 4.86 -19.13 1.85
CA TYR A 130 4.56 -19.67 3.18
C TYR A 130 5.82 -20.12 3.92
N SER A 131 6.76 -20.78 3.23
CA SER A 131 8.02 -21.22 3.84
C SER A 131 8.91 -20.05 4.27
N ARG A 132 8.85 -18.91 3.55
CA ARG A 132 9.62 -17.70 3.88
C ARG A 132 8.98 -16.91 5.02
N ASN A 133 7.66 -16.76 5.02
CA ASN A 133 6.93 -16.03 6.04
C ASN A 133 5.62 -16.73 6.39
N LYS A 134 5.55 -17.28 7.61
CA LYS A 134 4.40 -18.05 8.11
C LYS A 134 3.26 -17.17 8.65
N GLU A 135 3.17 -15.92 8.20
CA GLU A 135 2.12 -14.97 8.60
C GLU A 135 0.72 -15.39 8.14
N TYR A 136 0.61 -16.00 6.95
CA TYR A 136 -0.66 -16.40 6.33
C TYR A 136 -0.71 -17.89 6.06
N LYS A 137 -1.90 -18.48 6.06
CA LYS A 137 -2.10 -19.84 5.56
C LYS A 137 -1.94 -19.85 4.04
N ILE A 138 -1.53 -21.00 3.48
CA ILE A 138 -1.41 -21.18 2.02
C ILE A 138 -2.72 -20.82 1.29
N SER A 139 -3.87 -21.16 1.86
CA SER A 139 -5.18 -20.80 1.32
C SER A 139 -5.41 -19.29 1.28
N GLU A 140 -5.00 -18.57 2.33
CA GLU A 140 -5.12 -17.11 2.43
C GLU A 140 -4.18 -16.43 1.44
N ILE A 141 -2.97 -16.96 1.24
CA ILE A 141 -2.02 -16.47 0.21
C ILE A 141 -2.64 -16.63 -1.19
N ARG A 142 -3.27 -17.77 -1.49
CA ARG A 142 -3.96 -17.99 -2.78
C ARG A 142 -5.14 -17.04 -2.95
N GLU A 143 -5.94 -16.85 -1.91
CA GLU A 143 -7.06 -15.91 -1.91
C GLU A 143 -6.57 -14.46 -2.08
N TYR A 144 -5.45 -14.10 -1.46
CA TYR A 144 -4.80 -12.80 -1.59
C TYR A 144 -4.45 -12.51 -3.05
N LYS A 145 -3.71 -13.42 -3.69
CA LYS A 145 -3.30 -13.31 -5.09
C LYS A 145 -4.50 -13.15 -6.04
N LYS A 146 -5.55 -13.95 -5.84
CA LYS A 146 -6.78 -13.83 -6.63
C LYS A 146 -7.49 -12.50 -6.39
N SER A 147 -7.56 -12.07 -5.13
CA SER A 147 -8.31 -10.88 -4.74
C SER A 147 -7.65 -9.59 -5.22
N ILE A 148 -6.32 -9.51 -5.24
CA ILE A 148 -5.61 -8.33 -5.74
C ILE A 148 -5.80 -8.16 -7.24
N ILE A 149 -5.72 -9.26 -8.01
CA ILE A 149 -5.98 -9.26 -9.47
C ILE A 149 -7.41 -8.81 -9.75
N ASN A 150 -8.39 -9.44 -9.11
CA ASN A 150 -9.80 -9.09 -9.28
C ASN A 150 -10.09 -7.62 -8.92
N LEU A 151 -9.42 -7.08 -7.91
CA LEU A 151 -9.57 -5.68 -7.53
C LEU A 151 -8.97 -4.75 -8.60
N CYS A 152 -7.80 -5.08 -9.14
CA CYS A 152 -7.19 -4.34 -10.24
C CYS A 152 -8.09 -4.34 -11.48
N ASP A 153 -8.62 -5.49 -11.87
CA ASP A 153 -9.55 -5.62 -13.00
C ASP A 153 -10.82 -4.79 -12.78
N ALA A 154 -11.46 -4.93 -11.62
CA ALA A 154 -12.69 -4.23 -11.27
C ALA A 154 -12.53 -2.70 -11.25
N LEU A 155 -11.32 -2.20 -10.95
CA LEU A 155 -10.99 -0.78 -10.96
C LEU A 155 -10.29 -0.34 -12.25
N SER A 156 -10.16 -1.22 -13.23
CA SER A 156 -9.42 -0.99 -14.49
C SER A 156 -8.03 -0.40 -14.27
N ILE A 157 -7.31 -0.94 -13.29
CA ILE A 157 -5.93 -0.59 -12.98
C ILE A 157 -5.04 -1.44 -13.87
N LYS A 158 -4.16 -0.81 -14.65
CA LYS A 158 -3.15 -1.54 -15.42
C LYS A 158 -2.10 -2.09 -14.47
N TYR A 159 -1.84 -3.39 -14.56
CA TYR A 159 -0.80 -4.06 -13.79
C TYR A 159 -0.01 -5.02 -14.67
N GLU A 160 1.23 -5.29 -14.29
CA GLU A 160 2.08 -6.32 -14.87
C GLU A 160 2.34 -7.38 -13.79
N LEU A 161 2.02 -8.63 -14.13
CA LEU A 161 2.28 -9.77 -13.25
C LEU A 161 3.70 -10.27 -13.51
N VAL A 162 4.54 -10.22 -12.47
CA VAL A 162 5.96 -10.53 -12.58
C VAL A 162 6.24 -11.82 -11.83
N ASP A 163 6.47 -12.90 -12.57
CA ASP A 163 6.81 -14.19 -11.98
C ASP A 163 8.21 -14.17 -11.37
N LEU A 164 8.30 -14.54 -10.09
CA LEU A 164 9.55 -14.62 -9.34
C LEU A 164 10.26 -15.97 -9.48
N ASN A 165 9.62 -16.94 -10.14
CA ASN A 165 10.22 -18.26 -10.30
C ASN A 165 11.54 -18.15 -11.09
N ASN A 166 12.64 -18.50 -10.42
CA ASN A 166 14.01 -18.55 -10.94
C ASN A 166 14.64 -17.20 -11.31
N ARG A 167 14.11 -16.07 -10.81
CA ARG A 167 14.76 -14.76 -10.97
C ARG A 167 15.55 -14.40 -9.73
N ASP A 168 16.78 -13.91 -9.93
CA ASP A 168 17.51 -13.24 -8.87
C ASP A 168 16.91 -11.84 -8.61
N THR A 169 17.14 -11.33 -7.40
CA THR A 169 16.79 -9.98 -6.97
C THR A 169 17.35 -8.88 -7.88
N THR A 170 18.57 -9.08 -8.43
CA THR A 170 19.22 -8.14 -9.34
C THR A 170 18.46 -8.08 -10.67
N GLU A 171 18.18 -9.24 -11.28
CA GLU A 171 17.43 -9.34 -12.54
C GLU A 171 16.02 -8.75 -12.42
N LEU A 172 15.34 -8.99 -11.29
CA LEU A 172 14.03 -8.40 -11.01
C LEU A 172 14.11 -6.87 -10.94
N SER A 173 15.13 -6.35 -10.25
CA SER A 173 15.32 -4.91 -10.09
C SER A 173 15.61 -4.24 -11.43
N ASP A 174 16.51 -4.81 -12.23
CA ASP A 174 16.84 -4.32 -13.57
C ASP A 174 15.60 -4.32 -14.48
N TYR A 175 14.83 -5.40 -14.44
CA TYR A 175 13.57 -5.49 -15.18
C TYR A 175 12.57 -4.39 -14.78
N ILE A 176 12.37 -4.14 -13.48
CA ILE A 176 11.47 -3.08 -13.00
C ILE A 176 11.99 -1.70 -13.41
N ILE A 177 13.29 -1.44 -13.26
CA ILE A 177 13.92 -0.18 -13.64
C ILE A 177 13.74 0.08 -15.14
N ASN A 178 14.01 -0.93 -15.97
CA ASN A 178 13.84 -0.82 -17.42
C ASN A 178 12.39 -0.51 -17.80
N LYS A 179 11.41 -1.10 -17.11
CA LYS A 179 9.98 -0.79 -17.32
C LYS A 179 9.62 0.62 -16.90
N ILE A 180 10.16 1.10 -15.78
CA ILE A 180 9.98 2.49 -15.35
C ILE A 180 10.58 3.45 -16.38
N ASN A 181 11.82 3.23 -16.80
CA ASN A 181 12.51 4.05 -17.79
C ASN A 181 11.75 4.06 -19.13
N ALA A 182 11.36 2.90 -19.65
CA ALA A 182 10.57 2.80 -20.87
C ALA A 182 9.26 3.58 -20.78
N LYS A 183 8.64 3.64 -19.59
CA LYS A 183 7.43 4.44 -19.40
C LYS A 183 7.71 5.93 -19.37
N LEU A 184 8.86 6.36 -18.84
CA LEU A 184 9.24 7.77 -18.75
C LEU A 184 9.65 8.36 -20.10
N TYR A 185 10.33 7.58 -20.96
CA TYR A 185 10.82 8.04 -22.26
C TYR A 185 9.79 7.95 -23.41
N ASN A 186 8.64 7.31 -23.17
CA ASN A 186 7.53 7.23 -24.14
C ASN A 186 6.47 8.34 -23.93
N PHE A 187 6.80 9.38 -23.15
CA PHE A 187 6.04 10.62 -23.00
C PHE A 187 6.90 11.80 -23.44
#